data_AF-A0A2D6E396-F1
#
_entry.id   AF-A0A2D6E396-F1
#
_cell.length_a   1.000
_cell.length_b   1.000
_cell.length_c   1.000
_cell.angle_alpha   90.00
_cell.angle_beta   90.00
_cell.angle_gamma   90.00
#
_symmetry.space_group_name_H-M   'P 1'
#
loop_
_entity.id
_entity.type
_entity.pdbx_description
1 polymer ?
#
loop_
_entity_poly.entity_id
_entity_poly.type
_entity_poly.pdbx_seq_one_letter_code
_entity_poly.pdbx_strand_id
1 'polypeptide(L)'
;MDPQEEHKAQRKEVVTFDDMDVFFNALSAERIWGTDPQLHTFWVAYDHINQGCGCRKKARIAAAEVKYLEMAGLHEATQVFLKASFNTKKIRLAHNDEIFCEY
;
A
#
# COMPACT_ATOMS: atom_id res chain seq x y z
N MET A 1 -18.33 -29.74 -28.13
CA MET A 1 -17.01 -29.11 -27.96
C MET A 1 -17.28 -27.85 -27.16
N ASP A 2 -17.12 -27.93 -25.85
CA ASP A 2 -17.23 -26.76 -24.98
C ASP A 2 -15.84 -26.13 -24.86
N PRO A 3 -15.62 -24.91 -25.35
CA PRO A 3 -14.45 -24.15 -24.97
C PRO A 3 -14.76 -23.57 -23.59
N GLN A 4 -14.30 -24.25 -22.54
CA GLN A 4 -14.02 -23.56 -21.29
C GLN A 4 -12.90 -22.56 -21.61
N GLU A 5 -13.26 -21.32 -21.93
CA GLU A 5 -12.33 -20.20 -21.98
C GLU A 5 -11.75 -20.05 -20.57
N GLU A 6 -10.58 -20.69 -20.35
CA GLU A 6 -9.67 -20.41 -19.24
C GLU A 6 -9.30 -18.92 -19.30
N HIS A 7 -10.12 -18.06 -18.72
CA HIS A 7 -9.73 -16.71 -18.33
C HIS A 7 -8.75 -16.82 -17.16
N LYS A 8 -7.52 -17.29 -17.44
CA LYS A 8 -6.37 -17.03 -16.56
C LYS A 8 -6.11 -15.54 -16.63
N ALA A 9 -6.68 -14.79 -15.68
CA ALA A 9 -6.35 -13.39 -15.50
C ALA A 9 -4.82 -13.27 -15.39
N GLN A 10 -4.18 -12.70 -16.41
CA GLN A 10 -2.74 -12.49 -16.39
C GLN A 10 -2.42 -11.50 -15.27
N ARG A 11 -1.57 -11.92 -14.33
CA ARG A 11 -1.05 -11.03 -13.28
C ARG A 11 -0.23 -9.92 -13.94
N LYS A 12 -0.41 -8.69 -13.46
CA LYS A 12 0.48 -7.57 -13.81
C LYS A 12 1.92 -7.93 -13.41
N GLU A 13 2.90 -7.55 -14.23
CA GLU A 13 4.32 -7.75 -13.90
C GLU A 13 4.71 -6.93 -12.66
N VAL A 14 4.39 -5.63 -12.68
CA VAL A 14 4.71 -4.68 -11.61
C VAL A 14 3.53 -3.73 -11.42
N VAL A 15 3.25 -3.38 -10.17
CA VAL A 15 2.42 -2.22 -9.81
C VAL A 15 3.33 -1.24 -9.05
N THR A 16 3.33 0.01 -9.48
CA THR A 16 4.00 1.11 -8.80
C THR A 16 2.97 2.00 -8.13
N PHE A 17 3.24 2.38 -6.89
CA PHE A 17 2.51 3.42 -6.17
C PHE A 17 3.43 4.63 -6.04
N ASP A 18 3.09 5.71 -6.71
CA ASP A 18 3.97 6.88 -6.88
C ASP A 18 4.06 7.76 -5.62
N ASP A 19 3.07 7.65 -4.75
CA ASP A 19 3.04 8.32 -3.45
C ASP A 19 2.16 7.57 -2.43
N MET A 20 2.10 8.12 -1.21
CA MET A 20 1.34 7.53 -0.11
C MET A 20 -0.18 7.63 -0.33
N ASP A 21 -0.66 8.64 -1.05
CA ASP A 21 -2.09 8.87 -1.31
C ASP A 21 -2.62 7.78 -2.25
N VAL A 22 -1.90 7.50 -3.33
CA VAL A 22 -2.23 6.44 -4.29
C VAL A 22 -2.20 5.07 -3.60
N PHE A 23 -1.19 4.83 -2.77
CA PHE A 23 -1.09 3.58 -2.01
C PHE A 23 -2.25 3.42 -1.02
N PHE A 24 -2.55 4.44 -0.20
CA PHE A 24 -3.65 4.40 0.76
C PHE A 24 -5.00 4.13 0.09
N ASN A 25 -5.29 4.84 -1.01
CA ASN A 25 -6.55 4.69 -1.74
C ASN A 25 -6.71 3.30 -2.39
N ALA A 26 -5.60 2.61 -2.67
CA ALA A 26 -5.63 1.24 -3.18
C ALA A 26 -5.88 0.19 -2.08
N LEU A 27 -5.61 0.54 -0.82
CA LEU A 27 -5.83 -0.35 0.32
C LEU A 27 -7.30 -0.34 0.76
N SER A 28 -7.78 -1.49 1.23
CA SER A 28 -9.12 -1.62 1.83
C SER A 28 -8.98 -1.75 3.34
N ALA A 29 -9.66 -0.90 4.10
CA ALA A 29 -9.58 -0.87 5.57
C ALA A 29 -9.84 -2.26 6.19
N GLU A 30 -10.91 -2.94 5.77
CA GLU A 30 -11.30 -4.27 6.25
C GLU A 30 -10.21 -5.34 6.02
N ARG A 31 -9.36 -5.15 5.00
CA ARG A 31 -8.30 -6.07 4.63
C ARG A 31 -6.97 -5.82 5.34
N ILE A 32 -6.79 -4.62 5.91
CA ILE A 32 -5.56 -4.24 6.61
C ILE A 32 -5.63 -4.63 8.09
N TRP A 33 -6.83 -4.66 8.68
CA TRP A 33 -7.02 -5.08 10.06
C TRP A 33 -6.56 -6.53 10.25
N GLY A 34 -5.53 -6.73 11.08
CA GLY A 34 -4.92 -8.04 11.31
C GLY A 34 -3.75 -8.41 10.39
N THR A 35 -3.31 -7.47 9.53
CA THR A 35 -2.05 -7.60 8.76
C THR A 35 -0.85 -7.05 9.54
N ASP A 36 0.28 -6.85 8.85
CA ASP A 36 1.50 -6.26 9.40
C ASP A 36 1.23 -5.01 10.26
N PRO A 37 1.82 -4.91 11.46
CA PRO A 37 1.72 -3.71 12.29
C PRO A 37 2.12 -2.43 11.55
N GLN A 38 3.10 -2.49 10.63
CA GLN A 38 3.53 -1.33 9.87
C GLN A 38 2.42 -0.85 8.93
N LEU A 39 1.78 -1.77 8.19
CA LEU A 39 0.73 -1.43 7.23
C LEU A 39 -0.48 -0.81 7.94
N HIS A 40 -0.85 -1.37 9.09
CA HIS A 40 -1.90 -0.83 9.94
C HIS A 40 -1.54 0.55 10.51
N THR A 41 -0.31 0.73 10.98
CA THR A 41 0.16 2.02 11.53
C THR A 41 0.15 3.11 10.46
N PHE A 42 0.58 2.79 9.23
CA PHE A 42 0.48 3.70 8.10
C PHE A 42 -0.98 4.08 7.81
N TRP A 43 -1.88 3.09 7.70
CA TRP A 43 -3.30 3.35 7.40
C TRP A 43 -3.94 4.29 8.43
N VAL A 44 -3.72 4.03 9.73
CA VAL A 44 -4.25 4.90 10.80
C VAL A 44 -3.64 6.29 10.77
N ALA A 45 -2.32 6.40 10.54
CA ALA A 45 -1.65 7.71 10.46
C ALA A 45 -2.22 8.55 9.31
N TYR A 46 -2.48 7.91 8.16
CA TYR A 46 -3.01 8.56 6.98
C TYR A 46 -4.49 8.95 7.12
N ASP A 47 -5.35 8.03 7.57
CA ASP A 47 -6.80 8.26 7.76
C ASP A 47 -7.06 9.48 8.66
N HIS A 48 -6.20 9.69 9.65
CA HIS A 48 -6.30 10.80 10.60
C HIS A 48 -5.64 12.12 10.14
N ILE A 49 -5.08 12.22 8.93
CA ILE A 49 -4.40 13.45 8.46
C ILE A 49 -5.31 14.68 8.52
N ASN A 50 -6.58 14.53 8.16
CA ASN A 50 -7.55 15.62 8.15
C ASN A 50 -8.29 15.81 9.48
N GLN A 51 -8.04 14.97 10.48
CA GLN A 51 -8.71 15.07 11.78
C GLN A 51 -8.08 16.14 12.69
N GLY A 52 -8.92 16.81 13.47
CA GLY A 52 -8.50 17.81 14.46
C GLY A 52 -8.07 19.16 13.86
N CYS A 53 -7.29 19.94 14.63
CA CYS A 53 -6.86 21.28 14.21
C CYS A 53 -6.01 21.23 12.92
N GLY A 54 -6.35 22.07 11.94
CA GLY A 54 -5.58 22.25 10.71
C GLY A 54 -4.14 22.69 10.96
N CYS A 55 -3.88 23.40 12.07
CA CYS A 55 -2.56 23.82 12.53
C CYS A 55 -1.55 22.66 12.70
N ARG A 56 -2.05 21.43 12.93
CA ARG A 56 -1.22 20.22 13.06
C ARG A 56 -1.25 19.31 11.83
N LYS A 57 -1.94 19.72 10.75
CA LYS A 57 -2.06 18.91 9.52
C LYS A 57 -0.69 18.58 8.93
N LYS A 58 0.21 19.57 8.84
CA LYS A 58 1.57 19.36 8.32
C LYS A 58 2.35 18.31 9.12
N ALA A 59 2.23 18.32 10.45
CA ALA A 59 2.89 17.33 11.30
C ALA A 59 2.30 15.92 11.12
N ARG A 60 0.99 15.81 10.89
CA ARG A 60 0.34 14.52 10.61
C ARG A 60 0.71 13.94 9.24
N ILE A 61 0.82 14.79 8.22
CA ILE A 61 1.32 14.37 6.90
C ILE A 61 2.73 13.81 7.02
N ALA A 62 3.63 14.54 7.70
CA ALA A 62 5.00 14.07 7.92
C ALA A 62 5.04 12.75 8.71
N ALA A 63 4.14 12.56 9.69
CA ALA A 63 4.05 11.29 10.41
C ALA A 63 3.59 10.14 9.50
N ALA A 64 2.59 10.36 8.64
CA ALA A 64 2.14 9.35 7.68
C ALA A 64 3.21 9.00 6.64
N GLU A 65 3.98 9.99 6.19
CA GLU A 65 5.13 9.79 5.30
C GLU A 65 6.20 8.89 5.93
N VAL A 66 6.58 9.15 7.18
CA VAL A 66 7.52 8.28 7.91
C VAL A 66 6.99 6.83 7.95
N LYS A 67 5.70 6.64 8.22
CA LYS A 67 5.08 5.31 8.24
C LYS A 67 5.00 4.64 6.88
N TYR A 68 4.86 5.43 5.82
CA TYR A 68 4.92 4.93 4.46
C TYR A 68 6.34 4.46 4.08
N LEU A 69 7.38 5.20 4.47
CA LEU A 69 8.77 4.82 4.23
C LEU A 69 9.19 3.57 5.02
N GLU A 70 8.62 3.36 6.21
CA GLU A 70 8.81 2.14 7.01
C GLU A 70 8.33 0.86 6.29
N MET A 71 7.50 0.96 5.23
CA MET A 71 7.02 -0.19 4.45
C MET A 71 8.12 -1.04 3.79
N ALA A 72 9.34 -0.51 3.73
CA ALA A 72 10.51 -1.31 3.35
C ALA A 72 10.74 -2.54 4.24
N GLY A 73 10.21 -2.52 5.47
CA GLY A 73 10.33 -3.59 6.45
C GLY A 73 9.13 -4.52 6.55
N LEU A 74 8.17 -4.50 5.61
CA LEU A 74 6.99 -5.36 5.68
C LEU A 74 7.36 -6.84 5.73
N HIS A 75 6.67 -7.62 6.57
CA HIS A 75 6.83 -9.07 6.61
C HIS A 75 6.46 -9.71 5.26
N GLU A 76 7.18 -10.77 4.87
CA GLU A 76 6.99 -11.48 3.60
C GLU A 76 5.54 -11.94 3.39
N ALA A 77 4.87 -12.42 4.45
CA ALA A 77 3.46 -12.82 4.38
C ALA A 77 2.56 -11.66 3.90
N THR A 78 2.84 -10.44 4.36
CA THR A 78 2.12 -9.23 3.97
C THR A 78 2.46 -8.82 2.54
N GLN A 79 3.73 -8.93 2.13
CA GLN A 79 4.13 -8.68 0.74
C GLN A 79 3.40 -9.63 -0.23
N VAL A 80 3.31 -10.92 0.10
CA VAL A 80 2.56 -11.92 -0.67
C VAL A 80 1.08 -11.58 -0.73
N PHE A 81 0.49 -11.19 0.41
CA PHE A 81 -0.89 -10.76 0.50
C PHE A 81 -1.19 -9.54 -0.39
N LEU A 82 -0.31 -8.54 -0.39
CA LEU A 82 -0.47 -7.33 -1.21
C LEU A 82 -0.35 -7.66 -2.70
N LYS A 83 0.65 -8.46 -3.11
CA LYS A 83 0.80 -8.95 -4.49
C LYS A 83 -0.46 -9.68 -4.98
N ALA A 84 -1.02 -10.55 -4.14
CA ALA A 84 -2.26 -11.26 -4.44
C ALA A 84 -3.45 -10.30 -4.56
N SER A 85 -3.58 -9.34 -3.64
CA SER A 85 -4.66 -8.35 -3.63
C SER A 85 -4.65 -7.45 -4.85
N PHE A 86 -3.47 -7.06 -5.33
CA PHE A 86 -3.31 -6.20 -6.50
C PHE A 86 -3.13 -6.98 -7.82
N ASN A 87 -3.24 -8.32 -7.78
CA ASN A 87 -3.03 -9.22 -8.91
C ASN A 87 -1.72 -8.91 -9.67
N THR A 88 -0.62 -8.78 -8.94
CA THR A 88 0.71 -8.44 -9.47
C THR A 88 1.78 -9.41 -8.99
N LYS A 89 2.91 -9.46 -9.69
CA LYS A 89 4.10 -10.20 -9.24
C LYS A 89 4.98 -9.39 -8.29
N LYS A 90 4.98 -8.07 -8.45
CA LYS A 90 5.85 -7.14 -7.74
C LYS A 90 5.14 -5.84 -7.41
N ILE A 91 5.47 -5.28 -6.24
CA ILE A 91 5.01 -3.99 -5.75
C ILE A 91 6.22 -3.07 -5.65
N ARG A 92 6.10 -1.86 -6.20
CA ARG A 92 7.06 -0.76 -6.03
C ARG A 92 6.39 0.36 -5.28
N LEU A 93 7.06 0.83 -4.23
CA LEU A 93 6.65 2.02 -3.51
C LEU A 93 7.65 3.13 -3.83
N ALA A 94 7.11 4.23 -4.35
CA ALA A 94 7.86 5.44 -4.63
C ALA A 94 7.32 6.61 -3.81
N HIS A 95 8.18 7.61 -3.61
CA HIS A 95 7.86 8.88 -2.99
C HIS A 95 8.79 9.97 -3.54
N ASN A 96 8.25 11.14 -3.89
CA ASN A 96 9.02 12.24 -4.51
C ASN A 96 9.86 11.80 -5.71
N ASP A 97 9.26 11.03 -6.62
CA ASP A 97 9.89 10.44 -7.82
C ASP A 97 11.02 9.42 -7.56
N GLU A 98 11.23 9.01 -6.31
CA GLU A 98 12.24 8.02 -5.92
C GLU A 98 11.58 6.71 -5.45
N ILE A 99 12.06 5.57 -5.97
CA ILE A 99 11.67 4.25 -5.48
C ILE A 99 12.45 3.97 -4.19
N PHE A 100 11.74 3.90 -3.05
CA PHE A 100 12.37 3.58 -1.77
C PHE A 100 12.23 2.10 -1.39
N CYS A 101 11.28 1.37 -1.98
CA CYS A 101 11.08 -0.05 -1.71
C CYS A 101 10.51 -0.81 -2.92
N GLU A 102 10.96 -2.05 -3.09
CA GLU A 102 10.44 -2.99 -4.07
C GLU A 102 10.43 -4.41 -3.49
N TYR A 103 9.31 -5.14 -3.66
CA TYR A 103 9.20 -6.55 -3.31
C TYR A 103 8.32 -7.35 -4.26
#